data_AF-A0A938WHZ1-F1
#
_entry.id   AF-A0A938WHZ1-F1
#
_cell.length_a   1.000
_cell.length_b   1.000
_cell.length_c   1.000
_cell.angle_alpha   90.00
_cell.angle_beta   90.00
_cell.angle_gamma   90.00
#
_symmetry.space_group_name_H-M   'P 1'
#
loop_
_entity.id
_entity.type
_entity.pdbx_description
1 polymer ?
#
loop_
_entity_poly.entity_id
_entity_poly.type
_entity_poly.pdbx_seq_one_letter_code
_entity_poly.pdbx_strand_id
1 'polypeptide(L)'
;MRLSRVKLAGFKSFVDPTLISFPGNLTGVVGPNGCGKSNVIDAVRWVMGEISAKTLRGDSMTDVIFNGARDRKPIGTASVELVFDNSDGAIGGAYANYAEISLKRVVSRDGNSTYLINGTRCRRKDITHLFLGTGLGSRSYAIIEQGMISRLIEARPEDMRTFVEEAAGISRYKDRRRETETRIAHTRENLERLNDLREEVERQIRSLQRQAGAARRYQEYRERQQRLQAELLALRIRELDRDAAGRAALAAQRETVLQAETAALRAAEAAVERARAVHAERSELLNGIQGRYYQAGAEAARTEQALQHARELRQRQRADLERISGEHAEADALLERDRQQLAELTAALTEGEPALAAARAAHAGAATSA
;
A
#
# COMPACT_ATOMS: atom_id res chain seq x y z
N MET A 1 67.65 -53.76 -19.33
CA MET A 1 67.92 -52.39 -18.83
C MET A 1 69.14 -52.42 -17.95
N ARG A 2 70.17 -51.62 -18.27
CA ARG A 2 71.47 -51.64 -17.58
C ARG A 2 71.94 -50.22 -17.32
N LEU A 3 72.48 -49.95 -16.13
CA LEU A 3 73.10 -48.66 -15.82
C LEU A 3 74.42 -48.53 -16.63
N SER A 4 74.49 -47.58 -17.55
CA SER A 4 75.66 -47.38 -18.41
C SER A 4 76.62 -46.34 -17.83
N ARG A 5 76.09 -45.23 -17.29
CA ARG A 5 76.90 -44.13 -16.75
C ARG A 5 76.20 -43.43 -15.58
N VAL A 6 77.01 -42.90 -14.67
CA VAL A 6 76.56 -42.05 -13.57
C VAL A 6 77.36 -40.75 -13.61
N LYS A 7 76.66 -39.62 -13.73
CA LYS A 7 77.25 -38.28 -13.66
C LYS A 7 76.92 -37.66 -12.32
N LEU A 8 77.93 -37.17 -11.63
CA LEU A 8 77.83 -36.62 -10.27
C LEU A 8 78.42 -35.20 -10.29
N ALA A 9 77.76 -34.24 -9.66
CA ALA A 9 78.34 -32.92 -9.42
C ALA A 9 77.79 -32.33 -8.12
N GLY A 10 78.68 -31.82 -7.26
CA GLY A 10 78.30 -31.29 -5.95
C GLY A 10 77.67 -32.30 -4.98
N PHE A 11 77.79 -33.61 -5.25
CA PHE A 11 77.14 -34.68 -4.47
C PHE A 11 78.11 -35.33 -3.49
N LYS A 12 77.92 -35.11 -2.19
CA LYS A 12 78.78 -35.61 -1.11
C LYS A 12 80.27 -35.38 -1.42
N SER A 13 81.06 -36.45 -1.54
CA SER A 13 82.49 -36.39 -1.85
C SER A 13 82.81 -36.01 -3.30
N PHE A 14 81.83 -36.01 -4.22
CA PHE A 14 81.99 -35.69 -5.63
C PHE A 14 81.68 -34.22 -5.90
N VAL A 15 82.67 -33.37 -5.67
CA VAL A 15 82.51 -31.92 -5.77
C VAL A 15 82.53 -31.46 -7.24
N ASP A 16 83.53 -31.90 -8.00
CA ASP A 16 83.63 -31.65 -9.45
C ASP A 16 82.71 -32.58 -10.26
N PRO A 17 82.25 -32.12 -11.44
CA PRO A 17 81.58 -32.99 -12.40
C PRO A 17 82.40 -34.24 -12.69
N THR A 18 81.91 -35.38 -12.22
CA THR A 18 82.56 -36.69 -12.33
C THR A 18 81.66 -37.62 -13.12
N LEU A 19 82.21 -38.25 -14.16
CA LEU A 19 81.54 -39.26 -14.95
C LEU A 19 82.11 -40.65 -14.60
N ILE A 20 81.25 -41.52 -14.07
CA ILE A 20 81.57 -42.93 -13.82
C ILE A 20 80.90 -43.76 -14.91
N SER A 21 81.69 -44.55 -15.65
CA SER A 21 81.20 -45.43 -16.72
C SER A 21 81.19 -46.89 -16.24
N PHE A 22 80.15 -47.63 -16.62
CA PHE A 22 79.96 -49.04 -16.28
C PHE A 22 79.94 -49.87 -17.58
N PRO A 23 81.12 -50.29 -18.10
CA PRO A 23 81.23 -50.88 -19.44
C PRO A 23 80.76 -52.34 -19.53
N GLY A 24 80.63 -53.04 -18.40
CA GLY A 24 80.32 -54.47 -18.37
C GLY A 24 79.32 -54.85 -17.26
N ASN A 25 78.92 -56.12 -17.25
CA ASN A 25 77.93 -56.64 -16.30
C ASN A 25 78.48 -56.75 -14.86
N LEU A 26 79.80 -56.83 -14.72
CA LEU A 26 80.50 -56.81 -13.45
C LEU A 26 81.47 -55.63 -13.44
N THR A 27 81.24 -54.69 -12.52
CA THR A 27 82.11 -53.53 -12.32
C THR A 27 82.49 -53.44 -10.84
N GLY A 28 83.78 -53.41 -10.55
CA GLY A 28 84.29 -53.23 -9.19
C GLY A 28 84.61 -51.77 -8.89
N VAL A 29 84.04 -51.21 -7.83
CA VAL A 29 84.41 -49.88 -7.31
C VAL A 29 85.33 -50.07 -6.11
N VAL A 30 86.64 -49.86 -6.32
CA VAL A 30 87.68 -50.06 -5.31
C VAL A 30 88.35 -48.75 -4.90
N GLY A 31 88.97 -48.74 -3.73
CA GLY A 31 89.65 -47.56 -3.19
C GLY A 31 89.81 -47.63 -1.67
N PRO A 32 90.59 -46.74 -1.05
CA PRO A 32 90.80 -46.71 0.39
C PRO A 32 89.54 -46.31 1.17
N ASN A 33 89.51 -46.55 2.48
CA ASN A 33 88.39 -46.13 3.31
C ASN A 33 88.25 -44.60 3.30
N GLY A 34 87.01 -44.11 3.23
CA GLY A 34 86.74 -42.66 3.17
C GLY A 34 86.82 -42.03 1.78
N CYS A 35 87.23 -42.75 0.71
CA CYS A 35 87.31 -42.17 -0.64
C CYS A 35 85.96 -41.99 -1.37
N GLY A 36 84.83 -42.22 -0.69
CA GLY A 36 83.50 -41.99 -1.26
C GLY A 36 82.91 -43.17 -2.05
N LYS A 37 83.47 -44.39 -1.96
CA LYS A 37 82.94 -45.59 -2.67
C LYS A 37 81.45 -45.82 -2.44
N SER A 38 81.01 -45.80 -1.18
CA SER A 38 79.60 -46.00 -0.82
C SER A 38 78.70 -44.86 -1.31
N ASN A 39 79.25 -43.66 -1.52
CA ASN A 39 78.47 -42.52 -2.01
C ASN A 39 77.99 -42.73 -3.46
N VAL A 40 78.63 -43.62 -4.23
CA VAL A 40 78.15 -43.99 -5.58
C VAL A 40 76.81 -44.73 -5.50
N ILE A 41 76.66 -45.66 -4.55
CA ILE A 41 75.39 -46.37 -4.32
C ILE A 41 74.33 -45.41 -3.77
N ASP A 42 74.71 -44.51 -2.87
CA ASP A 42 73.81 -43.49 -2.33
C ASP A 42 73.28 -42.58 -3.45
N ALA A 43 74.12 -42.21 -4.41
CA ALA A 43 73.74 -41.39 -5.56
C ALA A 43 72.69 -42.09 -6.44
N VAL A 44 72.87 -43.39 -6.69
CA VAL A 44 71.93 -44.21 -7.45
C VAL A 44 70.57 -44.24 -6.75
N ARG A 45 70.53 -44.59 -5.46
CA ARG A 45 69.29 -44.64 -4.66
C ARG A 45 68.59 -43.29 -4.55
N TRP A 46 69.38 -42.24 -4.40
CA TRP A 46 68.87 -40.88 -4.30
C TRP A 46 68.10 -40.48 -5.56
N VAL A 47 68.63 -40.77 -6.75
CA VAL A 47 67.93 -40.49 -8.02
C VAL A 47 66.71 -41.39 -8.21
N MET A 48 66.79 -42.65 -7.78
CA MET A 48 65.68 -43.62 -7.87
C MET A 48 64.51 -43.30 -6.91
N GLY A 49 64.64 -42.24 -6.11
CA GLY A 49 63.53 -41.67 -5.35
C GLY A 49 63.50 -42.04 -3.86
N GLU A 50 64.64 -42.45 -3.28
CA GLU A 50 64.77 -42.62 -1.83
C GLU A 50 64.47 -41.29 -1.09
N ILE A 51 63.66 -41.40 -0.03
CA ILE A 51 63.11 -40.30 0.76
C ILE A 51 63.82 -40.21 2.12
N SER A 52 64.29 -41.34 2.65
CA SER A 52 64.95 -41.41 3.93
C SER A 52 66.37 -40.86 3.85
N ALA A 53 66.61 -39.70 4.46
CA ALA A 53 67.96 -39.13 4.62
C ALA A 53 68.89 -40.10 5.38
N LYS A 54 68.35 -40.80 6.39
CA LYS A 54 69.07 -41.82 7.16
C LYS A 54 69.59 -42.96 6.29
N THR A 55 68.81 -43.39 5.29
CA THR A 55 69.22 -44.44 4.33
C THR A 55 70.36 -43.95 3.43
N LEU A 56 70.42 -42.65 3.18
CA LEU A 56 71.50 -41.99 2.46
C LEU A 56 72.64 -41.53 3.38
N ARG A 57 72.71 -42.02 4.63
CA ARG A 57 73.77 -41.68 5.59
C ARG A 57 73.91 -40.17 5.83
N GLY A 58 72.77 -39.47 5.91
CA GLY A 58 72.68 -38.06 6.28
C GLY A 58 71.49 -37.82 7.23
N ASP A 59 71.44 -36.63 7.83
CA ASP A 59 70.38 -36.26 8.77
C ASP A 59 69.24 -35.53 8.06
N SER A 60 69.56 -34.75 7.03
CA SER A 60 68.65 -34.06 6.12
C SER A 60 68.87 -34.46 4.67
N MET A 61 67.83 -34.32 3.84
CA MET A 61 67.92 -34.55 2.39
C MET A 61 68.85 -33.54 1.69
N THR A 62 69.14 -32.41 2.33
CA THR A 62 70.13 -31.42 1.87
C THR A 62 71.58 -31.84 2.12
N ASP A 63 71.82 -32.83 2.99
CA ASP A 63 73.18 -33.28 3.36
C ASP A 63 73.86 -34.10 2.25
N VAL A 64 73.11 -34.38 1.18
CA VAL A 64 73.70 -34.89 -0.07
C VAL A 64 74.52 -33.82 -0.81
N ILE A 65 74.33 -32.54 -0.48
CA ILE A 65 75.07 -31.42 -1.08
C ILE A 65 76.42 -31.29 -0.39
N PHE A 66 77.49 -31.14 -1.18
CA PHE A 66 78.83 -30.92 -0.63
C PHE A 66 78.87 -29.68 0.27
N ASN A 67 79.22 -29.90 1.55
CA ASN A 67 79.19 -28.87 2.58
C ASN A 67 80.55 -28.20 2.86
N GLY A 68 81.53 -28.38 1.99
CA GLY A 68 82.86 -27.81 2.12
C GLY A 68 83.89 -28.77 2.73
N ALA A 69 85.16 -28.49 2.46
CA ALA A 69 86.33 -29.14 3.04
C ALA A 69 87.39 -28.07 3.35
N ARG A 70 88.50 -28.44 4.01
CA ARG A 70 89.56 -27.49 4.42
C ARG A 70 90.02 -26.57 3.28
N ASP A 71 90.17 -27.13 2.08
CA ASP A 71 90.68 -26.40 0.90
C ASP A 71 89.57 -26.04 -0.11
N ARG A 72 88.29 -26.25 0.22
CA ARG A 72 87.21 -26.13 -0.77
C ARG A 72 85.90 -25.61 -0.20
N LYS A 73 85.38 -24.54 -0.82
CA LYS A 73 84.12 -23.90 -0.44
C LYS A 73 82.91 -24.84 -0.65
N PRO A 74 81.85 -24.70 0.17
CA PRO A 74 80.59 -25.41 -0.04
C PRO A 74 79.95 -25.04 -1.38
N ILE A 75 79.20 -25.98 -1.95
CA ILE A 75 78.39 -25.76 -3.17
C ILE A 75 76.91 -25.63 -2.79
N GLY A 76 76.15 -24.85 -3.57
CA GLY A 76 74.72 -24.59 -3.33
C GLY A 76 73.76 -25.62 -3.91
N THR A 77 74.24 -26.53 -4.77
CA THR A 77 73.43 -27.54 -5.45
C THR A 77 74.17 -28.87 -5.57
N ALA A 78 73.42 -29.96 -5.61
CA ALA A 78 73.91 -31.28 -5.99
C ALA A 78 73.06 -31.80 -7.15
N SER A 79 73.73 -32.43 -8.12
CA SER A 79 73.06 -33.11 -9.22
C SER A 79 73.65 -34.49 -9.46
N VAL A 80 72.77 -35.45 -9.70
CA VAL A 80 73.14 -36.80 -10.14
C VAL A 80 72.28 -37.15 -11.33
N GLU A 81 72.91 -37.62 -12.40
CA GLU A 81 72.25 -38.16 -13.59
C GLU A 81 72.67 -39.63 -13.78
N LEU A 82 71.70 -40.52 -13.77
CA LEU A 82 71.85 -41.94 -14.11
C LEU A 82 71.46 -42.12 -15.56
N VAL A 83 72.29 -42.79 -16.33
CA VAL A 83 72.02 -43.10 -17.74
C VAL A 83 71.87 -44.61 -17.86
N PHE A 84 70.74 -45.06 -18.38
CA PHE A 84 70.41 -46.45 -18.55
C PHE A 84 70.31 -46.81 -20.03
N ASP A 85 70.97 -47.89 -20.39
CA ASP A 85 70.81 -48.61 -21.64
C ASP A 85 69.51 -49.43 -21.57
N ASN A 86 68.57 -49.13 -22.47
CA ASN A 86 67.25 -49.77 -22.58
C ASN A 86 67.12 -50.61 -23.87
N SER A 87 68.25 -51.06 -24.44
CA SER A 87 68.24 -51.91 -25.65
C SER A 87 67.41 -53.20 -25.49
N ASP A 88 67.26 -53.72 -24.26
CA ASP A 88 66.46 -54.91 -23.96
C ASP A 88 64.94 -54.65 -23.86
N GLY A 89 64.48 -53.40 -23.99
CA GLY A 89 63.05 -53.04 -23.96
C GLY A 89 62.33 -53.29 -22.63
N ALA A 90 63.06 -53.37 -21.51
CA ALA A 90 62.49 -53.68 -20.20
C ALA A 90 61.59 -52.55 -19.64
N ILE A 91 61.78 -51.30 -20.09
CA ILE A 91 60.88 -50.19 -19.77
C ILE A 91 59.75 -50.13 -20.80
N GLY A 92 58.51 -50.26 -20.33
CA GLY A 92 57.31 -50.09 -21.15
C GLY A 92 56.75 -48.67 -21.14
N GLY A 93 55.71 -48.44 -21.94
CA GLY A 93 54.96 -47.18 -21.97
C GLY A 93 55.61 -46.08 -22.82
N ALA A 94 55.47 -44.81 -22.39
CA ALA A 94 55.88 -43.64 -23.16
C ALA A 94 57.39 -43.55 -23.46
N TYR A 95 58.21 -44.32 -22.74
CA TYR A 95 59.67 -44.32 -22.86
C TYR A 95 60.23 -45.59 -23.52
N ALA A 96 59.38 -46.50 -23.99
CA ALA A 96 59.80 -47.78 -24.57
C ALA A 96 60.63 -47.61 -25.86
N ASN A 97 60.37 -46.55 -26.63
CA ASN A 97 61.04 -46.29 -27.90
C ASN A 97 62.44 -45.68 -27.75
N TYR A 98 62.88 -45.38 -26.53
CA TYR A 98 64.21 -44.81 -26.29
C TYR A 98 65.21 -45.92 -26.00
N ALA A 99 66.28 -45.97 -26.78
CA ALA A 99 67.42 -46.88 -26.56
C ALA A 99 68.23 -46.51 -25.31
N GLU A 100 68.22 -45.23 -24.92
CA GLU A 100 68.87 -44.73 -23.71
C GLU A 100 67.91 -43.84 -22.92
N ILE A 101 67.88 -44.02 -21.59
CA ILE A 101 67.02 -43.26 -20.68
C ILE A 101 67.89 -42.60 -19.62
N SER A 102 67.83 -41.27 -19.52
CA SER A 102 68.52 -40.49 -18.49
C SER A 102 67.56 -40.07 -17.39
N LEU A 103 67.96 -40.31 -16.14
CA LEU A 103 67.23 -39.90 -14.94
C LEU A 103 68.11 -38.96 -14.15
N LYS A 104 67.67 -37.72 -13.97
CA LYS A 104 68.44 -36.70 -13.26
C LYS A 104 67.66 -36.17 -12.07
N ARG A 105 68.33 -36.09 -10.92
CA ARG A 105 67.83 -35.40 -9.73
C ARG A 105 68.76 -34.24 -9.40
N VAL A 106 68.18 -33.07 -9.14
CA VAL A 106 68.89 -31.85 -8.74
C VAL A 106 68.27 -31.32 -7.46
N VAL A 107 69.08 -30.99 -6.46
CA VAL A 107 68.62 -30.36 -5.22
C VAL A 107 69.41 -29.09 -4.95
N SER A 108 68.72 -28.03 -4.50
CA SER A 108 69.34 -26.82 -3.96
C SER A 108 69.30 -26.80 -2.43
N ARG A 109 70.12 -25.94 -1.80
CA ARG A 109 70.11 -25.76 -0.34
C ARG A 109 68.76 -25.30 0.21
N ASP A 110 67.91 -24.70 -0.62
CA ASP A 110 66.54 -24.30 -0.26
C ASP A 110 65.57 -25.50 -0.14
N GLY A 111 66.05 -26.73 -0.35
CA GLY A 111 65.25 -27.96 -0.26
C GLY A 111 64.48 -28.29 -1.54
N ASN A 112 64.59 -27.46 -2.58
CA ASN A 112 63.92 -27.71 -3.86
C ASN A 112 64.58 -28.87 -4.61
N SER A 113 63.88 -29.99 -4.70
CA SER A 113 64.32 -31.19 -5.45
C SER A 113 63.58 -31.28 -6.78
N THR A 114 64.31 -31.18 -7.89
CA THR A 114 63.79 -31.34 -9.26
C THR A 114 64.19 -32.69 -9.82
N TYR A 115 63.23 -33.41 -10.41
CA TYR A 115 63.45 -34.66 -11.13
C TYR A 115 63.27 -34.43 -12.63
N LEU A 116 64.11 -35.08 -13.44
CA LEU A 116 64.05 -35.02 -14.88
C LEU A 116 64.21 -36.42 -15.49
N ILE A 117 63.42 -36.72 -16.50
CA ILE A 117 63.55 -37.90 -17.37
C ILE A 117 63.89 -37.39 -18.77
N ASN A 118 65.01 -37.81 -19.34
CA ASN A 118 65.51 -37.35 -20.65
C ASN A 118 65.49 -35.81 -20.78
N GLY A 119 65.86 -35.11 -19.69
CA GLY A 119 65.86 -33.64 -19.63
C GLY A 119 64.50 -32.97 -19.40
N THR A 120 63.39 -33.70 -19.41
CA THR A 120 62.04 -33.16 -19.14
C THR A 120 61.70 -33.27 -17.66
N ARG A 121 61.20 -32.19 -17.05
CA ARG A 121 60.79 -32.18 -15.63
C ARG A 121 59.64 -33.15 -15.38
N CYS A 122 59.76 -33.96 -14.33
CA CYS A 122 58.73 -34.93 -13.95
C CYS A 122 58.50 -34.92 -12.43
N ARG A 123 57.46 -35.62 -11.99
CA ARG A 123 57.20 -35.86 -10.56
C ARG A 123 58.04 -37.03 -10.09
N ARG A 124 58.36 -37.07 -8.80
CA ARG A 124 59.01 -38.23 -8.16
C ARG A 124 58.24 -39.53 -8.40
N LYS A 125 56.90 -39.47 -8.34
CA LYS A 125 56.03 -40.62 -8.60
C LYS A 125 56.27 -41.20 -10.00
N ASP A 126 56.59 -40.37 -10.99
CA ASP A 126 56.84 -40.81 -12.35
C ASP A 126 58.15 -41.62 -12.43
N ILE A 127 59.19 -41.20 -11.69
CA ILE A 127 60.45 -41.96 -11.55
C ILE A 127 60.20 -43.31 -10.87
N THR A 128 59.46 -43.32 -9.75
CA THR A 128 59.12 -44.57 -9.06
C THR A 128 58.28 -45.50 -9.93
N HIS A 129 57.34 -44.95 -10.71
CA HIS A 129 56.49 -45.73 -11.60
C HIS A 129 57.24 -46.28 -12.83
N LEU A 130 58.30 -45.59 -13.29
CA LEU A 130 59.15 -46.07 -14.38
C LEU A 130 59.84 -47.40 -14.03
N PHE A 131 60.25 -47.55 -12.77
CA PHE A 131 60.92 -48.74 -12.26
C PHE A 131 59.97 -49.82 -11.71
N LEU A 132 58.68 -49.53 -11.73
CA LEU A 132 57.68 -50.41 -11.13
C LEU A 132 57.42 -51.61 -12.05
N GLY A 133 57.85 -52.79 -11.62
CA GLY A 133 57.80 -54.02 -12.41
C GLY A 133 59.09 -54.35 -13.19
N THR A 134 60.11 -53.48 -13.15
CA THR A 134 61.45 -53.79 -13.70
C THR A 134 62.37 -54.43 -12.67
N GLY A 135 61.90 -54.59 -11.42
CA GLY A 135 62.73 -55.07 -10.31
C GLY A 135 63.80 -54.07 -9.87
N LEU A 136 63.72 -52.80 -10.27
CA LEU A 136 64.71 -51.75 -9.94
C LEU A 136 64.07 -50.56 -9.21
N GLY A 137 63.21 -50.79 -8.22
CA GLY A 137 62.64 -49.73 -7.35
C GLY A 137 63.58 -49.24 -6.25
N SER A 138 63.21 -48.14 -5.56
CA SER A 138 63.99 -47.62 -4.41
C SER A 138 64.03 -48.58 -3.21
N ARG A 139 63.07 -49.51 -3.12
CA ARG A 139 63.02 -50.61 -2.14
C ARG A 139 63.40 -51.97 -2.73
N SER A 140 63.91 -51.97 -3.97
CA SER A 140 64.18 -53.20 -4.69
C SER A 140 65.26 -54.04 -4.04
N TYR A 141 65.07 -55.36 -4.11
CA TYR A 141 66.06 -56.40 -3.82
C TYR A 141 67.36 -56.27 -4.62
N ALA A 142 67.35 -55.53 -5.74
CA ALA A 142 68.50 -55.36 -6.63
C ALA A 142 69.62 -54.47 -6.06
N ILE A 143 69.33 -53.66 -5.02
CA ILE A 143 70.36 -52.81 -4.38
C ILE A 143 70.58 -53.26 -2.94
N ILE A 144 71.60 -54.10 -2.75
CA ILE A 144 71.97 -54.65 -1.44
C ILE A 144 72.86 -53.64 -0.69
N GLU A 145 72.37 -53.14 0.45
CA GLU A 145 73.20 -52.35 1.38
C GLU A 145 73.89 -53.19 2.43
N GLN A 146 74.88 -52.56 3.08
CA GLN A 146 75.44 -53.07 4.30
C GLN A 146 74.33 -53.30 5.35
N GLY A 147 74.24 -54.53 5.85
CA GLY A 147 73.21 -54.95 6.81
C GLY A 147 71.86 -55.32 6.21
N MET A 148 71.63 -55.16 4.89
CA MET A 148 70.37 -55.56 4.24
C MET A 148 70.12 -57.06 4.36
N ILE A 149 71.17 -57.88 4.21
CA ILE A 149 71.07 -59.34 4.26
C ILE A 149 70.60 -59.79 5.64
N SER A 150 71.20 -59.26 6.72
CA SER A 150 70.77 -59.55 8.09
C SER A 150 69.33 -59.11 8.33
N ARG A 151 68.93 -57.90 7.88
CA ARG A 151 67.55 -57.43 8.00
C ARG A 151 66.55 -58.30 7.24
N LEU A 152 66.96 -58.86 6.10
CA LEU A 152 66.10 -59.73 5.30
C LEU A 152 65.90 -61.08 6.00
N ILE A 153 66.95 -61.63 6.61
CA ILE A 153 66.90 -62.88 7.38
C ILE A 153 66.06 -62.72 8.66
N GLU A 154 66.16 -61.56 9.32
CA GLU A 154 65.43 -61.24 10.56
C GLU A 154 64.03 -60.64 10.32
N ALA A 155 63.64 -60.44 9.05
CA ALA A 155 62.38 -59.78 8.70
C ALA A 155 61.16 -60.61 9.15
N ARG A 156 60.13 -59.91 9.64
CA ARG A 156 58.83 -60.54 9.90
C ARG A 156 58.14 -60.94 8.59
N PRO A 157 57.25 -61.94 8.60
CA PRO A 157 56.55 -62.41 7.41
C PRO A 157 55.84 -61.30 6.61
N GLU A 158 55.28 -60.29 7.28
CA GLU A 158 54.59 -59.17 6.64
C GLU A 158 55.56 -58.26 5.86
N ASP A 159 56.73 -58.02 6.44
CA ASP A 159 57.80 -57.23 5.82
C ASP A 159 58.41 -58.02 4.65
N MET A 160 58.63 -59.33 4.85
CA MET A 160 59.13 -60.26 3.83
C MET A 160 58.20 -60.34 2.62
N ARG A 161 56.89 -60.37 2.86
CA ARG A 161 55.86 -60.42 1.80
C ARG A 161 56.04 -59.29 0.79
N THR A 162 56.37 -58.08 1.23
CA THR A 162 56.56 -56.94 0.32
C THR A 162 57.67 -57.21 -0.70
N PHE A 163 58.78 -57.80 -0.25
CA PHE A 163 59.89 -58.18 -1.14
C PHE A 163 59.50 -59.29 -2.12
N VAL A 164 58.72 -60.28 -1.66
CA VAL A 164 58.22 -61.38 -2.52
C VAL A 164 57.23 -60.86 -3.56
N GLU A 165 56.32 -59.95 -3.17
CA GLU A 165 55.36 -59.33 -4.10
C GLU A 165 56.04 -58.48 -5.17
N GLU A 166 57.12 -57.77 -4.80
CA GLU A 166 57.95 -57.00 -5.73
C GLU A 166 58.74 -57.91 -6.68
N ALA A 167 59.32 -59.00 -6.17
CA ALA A 167 60.02 -60.00 -6.97
C ALA A 167 59.08 -60.72 -7.94
N ALA A 168 57.83 -60.99 -7.52
CA ALA A 168 56.78 -61.57 -8.36
C ALA A 168 56.19 -60.56 -9.38
N GLY A 169 56.53 -59.27 -9.30
CA GLY A 169 56.05 -58.23 -10.20
C GLY A 169 54.55 -57.88 -10.04
N ILE A 170 53.88 -58.36 -8.99
CA ILE A 170 52.44 -58.17 -8.80
C ILE A 170 52.09 -56.82 -8.16
N SER A 171 53.08 -56.10 -7.61
CA SER A 171 52.89 -54.80 -6.95
C SER A 171 52.20 -53.77 -7.86
N ARG A 172 52.49 -53.78 -9.17
CA ARG A 172 51.84 -52.90 -10.16
C ARG A 172 50.33 -53.09 -10.23
N TYR A 173 49.89 -54.33 -10.27
CA TYR A 173 48.47 -54.65 -10.37
C TYR A 173 47.76 -54.33 -9.06
N LYS A 174 48.40 -54.59 -7.92
CA LYS A 174 47.87 -54.31 -6.59
C LYS A 174 47.68 -52.82 -6.35
N ASP A 175 48.68 -51.99 -6.68
CA ASP A 175 48.59 -50.53 -6.55
C ASP A 175 47.52 -49.94 -7.47
N ARG A 176 47.46 -50.40 -8.73
CA ARG A 176 46.44 -49.94 -9.69
C ARG A 176 45.02 -50.34 -9.26
N ARG A 177 44.86 -51.54 -8.70
CA ARG A 177 43.56 -52.00 -8.16
C ARG A 177 43.12 -51.10 -7.01
N ARG A 178 44.01 -50.86 -6.03
CA ARG A 178 43.72 -50.00 -4.87
C ARG A 178 43.34 -48.58 -5.29
N GLU A 179 44.08 -47.99 -6.22
CA GLU A 179 43.76 -46.65 -6.74
C GLU A 179 42.38 -46.62 -7.41
N THR A 180 42.06 -47.65 -8.19
CA THR A 180 40.76 -47.76 -8.88
C THR A 180 39.62 -47.94 -7.87
N GLU A 181 39.80 -48.80 -6.86
CA GLU A 181 38.84 -48.99 -5.76
C GLU A 181 38.55 -47.67 -5.03
N THR A 182 39.60 -46.90 -4.69
CA THR A 182 39.45 -45.58 -4.07
C THR A 182 38.69 -44.60 -4.97
N ARG A 183 39.00 -44.56 -6.27
CA ARG A 183 38.26 -43.70 -7.22
C ARG A 183 36.78 -44.08 -7.30
N ILE A 184 36.46 -45.37 -7.38
CA ILE A 184 35.08 -45.86 -7.41
C ILE A 184 34.33 -45.46 -6.14
N ALA A 185 34.96 -45.61 -4.96
CA ALA A 185 34.37 -45.21 -3.70
C ALA A 185 34.01 -43.71 -3.68
N HIS A 186 34.93 -42.85 -4.11
CA HIS A 186 34.66 -41.40 -4.21
C HIS A 186 33.56 -41.08 -5.23
N THR A 187 33.50 -41.78 -6.36
CA THR A 187 32.42 -41.59 -7.34
C THR A 187 31.06 -41.96 -6.75
N ARG A 188 30.97 -43.04 -5.96
CA ARG A 188 29.72 -43.44 -5.30
C ARG A 188 29.25 -42.39 -4.28
N GLU A 189 30.16 -41.90 -3.45
CA GLU A 189 29.86 -40.83 -2.50
C GLU A 189 29.35 -39.56 -3.19
N ASN A 190 29.96 -39.20 -4.33
CA ASN A 190 29.49 -38.06 -5.12
C ASN A 190 28.09 -38.28 -5.72
N LEU A 191 27.78 -39.50 -6.16
CA LEU A 191 26.45 -39.83 -6.68
C LEU A 191 25.38 -39.78 -5.59
N GLU A 192 25.69 -40.22 -4.37
CA GLU A 192 24.79 -40.11 -3.21
C GLU A 192 24.45 -38.65 -2.93
N ARG A 193 25.46 -37.77 -2.86
CA ARG A 193 25.24 -36.33 -2.67
C ARG A 193 24.41 -35.69 -3.79
N LEU A 194 24.60 -36.12 -5.04
CA LEU A 194 23.79 -35.64 -6.17
C LEU A 194 22.34 -36.09 -6.08
N ASN A 195 22.08 -37.31 -5.59
CA ASN A 195 20.73 -37.79 -5.36
C ASN A 195 20.03 -36.97 -4.26
N ASP A 196 20.73 -36.67 -3.16
CA ASP A 196 20.19 -35.82 -2.09
C ASP A 196 19.80 -34.44 -2.61
N LEU A 197 20.67 -33.82 -3.41
CA LEU A 197 20.39 -32.53 -4.04
C LEU A 197 19.20 -32.61 -5.01
N ARG A 198 19.09 -33.69 -5.79
CA ARG A 198 17.95 -33.90 -6.69
C ARG A 198 16.64 -33.95 -5.91
N GLU A 199 16.60 -34.71 -4.81
CA GLU A 199 15.41 -34.81 -3.98
C GLU A 199 15.02 -33.47 -3.34
N GLU A 200 16.00 -32.68 -2.89
CA GLU A 200 15.75 -31.34 -2.35
C GLU A 200 15.15 -30.42 -3.43
N VAL A 201 15.74 -30.39 -4.62
CA VAL A 201 15.25 -29.59 -5.74
C VAL A 201 13.83 -30.02 -6.14
N GLU A 202 13.53 -31.32 -6.17
CA GLU A 202 12.17 -31.81 -6.44
C GLU A 202 11.16 -31.34 -5.38
N ARG A 203 11.54 -31.32 -4.09
CA ARG A 203 10.68 -30.78 -3.02
C ARG A 203 10.42 -29.28 -3.22
N GLN A 204 11.45 -28.52 -3.59
CA GLN A 204 11.32 -27.09 -3.89
C GLN A 204 10.39 -26.85 -5.08
N ILE A 205 10.54 -27.61 -6.17
CA ILE A 205 9.67 -27.54 -7.36
C ILE A 205 8.21 -27.80 -6.97
N ARG A 206 7.93 -28.85 -6.19
CA ARG A 206 6.56 -29.15 -5.72
C ARG A 206 5.96 -28.03 -4.87
N SER A 207 6.79 -27.34 -4.07
CA SER A 207 6.35 -26.17 -3.30
C SER A 207 6.01 -25.00 -4.22
N LEU A 208 6.90 -24.67 -5.16
CA LEU A 208 6.72 -23.58 -6.12
C LEU A 208 5.50 -23.81 -7.03
N GLN A 209 5.24 -25.04 -7.45
CA GLN A 209 4.04 -25.40 -8.22
C GLN A 209 2.76 -25.11 -7.45
N ARG A 210 2.71 -25.44 -6.15
CA ARG A 210 1.56 -25.12 -5.29
C ARG A 210 1.37 -23.61 -5.13
N GLN A 211 2.45 -22.87 -4.93
CA GLN A 211 2.42 -21.40 -4.84
C GLN A 211 1.95 -20.77 -6.15
N ALA A 212 2.45 -21.23 -7.30
CA ALA A 212 2.02 -20.76 -8.61
C ALA A 212 0.53 -21.04 -8.85
N GLY A 213 0.03 -22.22 -8.47
CA GLY A 213 -1.39 -22.55 -8.54
C GLY A 213 -2.26 -21.62 -7.68
N ALA A 214 -1.81 -21.31 -6.46
CA ALA A 214 -2.50 -20.35 -5.59
C ALA A 214 -2.50 -18.92 -6.18
N ALA A 215 -1.36 -18.48 -6.72
CA ALA A 215 -1.24 -17.16 -7.35
C ALA A 215 -2.14 -17.00 -8.58
N ARG A 216 -2.25 -18.04 -9.43
CA ARG A 216 -3.17 -18.04 -10.58
C ARG A 216 -4.63 -17.91 -10.15
N ARG A 217 -5.06 -18.68 -9.14
CA ARG A 217 -6.43 -18.56 -8.58
C ARG A 217 -6.69 -17.19 -7.98
N TYR A 218 -5.70 -16.61 -7.30
CA TYR A 218 -5.82 -15.26 -6.78
C TYR A 218 -6.01 -14.21 -7.88
N GLN A 219 -5.26 -14.30 -8.98
CA GLN A 219 -5.44 -13.41 -10.13
C GLN A 219 -6.84 -13.53 -10.72
N GLU A 220 -7.32 -14.76 -10.96
CA GLU A 220 -8.68 -15.01 -11.45
C GLU A 220 -9.76 -14.42 -10.53
N TYR A 221 -9.64 -14.63 -9.21
CA TYR A 221 -10.58 -14.07 -8.25
C TYR A 221 -10.51 -12.55 -8.17
N ARG A 222 -9.32 -11.96 -8.30
CA ARG A 222 -9.15 -10.50 -8.29
C ARG A 222 -9.79 -9.86 -9.52
N GLU A 223 -9.60 -10.44 -10.70
CA GLU A 223 -10.26 -9.98 -11.93
C GLU A 223 -11.78 -10.09 -11.81
N ARG A 224 -12.27 -11.24 -11.31
CA ARG A 224 -13.71 -11.44 -11.08
C ARG A 224 -14.27 -10.45 -10.06
N GLN A 225 -13.54 -10.18 -8.97
CA GLN A 225 -13.94 -9.19 -7.97
C GLN A 225 -14.04 -7.79 -8.57
N GLN A 226 -13.03 -7.36 -9.34
CA GLN A 226 -13.04 -6.04 -9.99
C GLN A 226 -14.22 -5.89 -10.94
N ARG A 227 -14.50 -6.93 -11.74
CA ARG A 227 -15.64 -6.95 -12.65
C ARG A 227 -16.96 -6.86 -11.89
N LEU A 228 -17.16 -7.70 -10.86
CA LEU A 228 -18.40 -7.69 -10.07
C LEU A 228 -18.61 -6.37 -9.32
N GLN A 229 -17.54 -5.75 -8.81
CA GLN A 229 -17.61 -4.44 -8.18
C GLN A 229 -18.03 -3.35 -9.18
N ALA A 230 -17.46 -3.37 -10.40
CA ALA A 230 -17.86 -2.44 -11.46
C ALA A 230 -19.33 -2.63 -11.87
N GLU A 231 -19.78 -3.88 -12.02
CA GLU A 231 -21.17 -4.22 -12.33
C GLU A 231 -22.12 -3.75 -11.21
N LEU A 232 -21.77 -3.97 -9.94
CA LEU A 232 -22.55 -3.51 -8.79
C LEU A 232 -22.66 -1.98 -8.75
N LEU A 233 -21.55 -1.28 -8.95
CA LEU A 233 -21.54 0.19 -9.00
C LEU A 233 -22.39 0.72 -10.15
N ALA A 234 -22.31 0.10 -11.32
CA ALA A 234 -23.14 0.49 -12.47
C ALA A 234 -24.63 0.31 -12.21
N LEU A 235 -25.03 -0.78 -11.53
CA LEU A 235 -26.41 -0.99 -11.11
C LEU A 235 -26.86 0.05 -10.08
N ARG A 236 -26.00 0.39 -9.11
CA ARG A 236 -26.29 1.41 -8.09
C ARG A 236 -26.47 2.79 -8.71
N ILE A 237 -25.63 3.16 -9.68
CA ILE A 237 -25.76 4.42 -10.42
C ILE A 237 -27.10 4.44 -11.17
N ARG A 238 -27.47 3.35 -11.85
CA ARG A 238 -28.77 3.25 -12.54
C ARG A 238 -29.97 3.40 -11.60
N GLU A 239 -29.92 2.83 -10.41
CA GLU A 239 -30.95 3.05 -9.38
C GLU A 239 -31.02 4.52 -8.97
N LEU A 240 -29.89 5.13 -8.66
CA LEU A 240 -29.82 6.54 -8.27
C LEU A 240 -30.32 7.48 -9.38
N ASP A 241 -29.99 7.20 -10.64
CA ASP A 241 -30.47 7.97 -11.78
C ASP A 241 -31.98 7.85 -11.95
N ARG A 242 -32.55 6.65 -11.76
CA ARG A 242 -34.01 6.46 -11.78
C ARG A 242 -34.69 7.21 -10.65
N ASP A 243 -34.15 7.13 -9.44
CA ASP A 243 -34.69 7.84 -8.27
C ASP A 243 -34.60 9.36 -8.46
N ALA A 244 -33.47 9.86 -8.99
CA ALA A 244 -33.27 11.26 -9.30
C ALA A 244 -34.27 11.75 -10.37
N ALA A 245 -34.45 10.98 -11.44
CA ALA A 245 -35.43 11.29 -12.49
C ALA A 245 -36.87 11.31 -11.93
N GLY A 246 -37.23 10.34 -11.08
CA GLY A 246 -38.53 10.29 -10.42
C GLY A 246 -38.77 11.50 -9.51
N ARG A 247 -37.77 11.89 -8.72
CA ARG A 247 -37.84 13.09 -7.86
C ARG A 247 -37.91 14.38 -8.67
N ALA A 248 -37.17 14.48 -9.77
CA ALA A 248 -37.21 15.63 -10.66
C ALA A 248 -38.59 15.79 -11.30
N ALA A 249 -39.21 14.69 -11.76
CA ALA A 249 -40.56 14.70 -12.30
C ALA A 249 -41.60 15.14 -11.25
N LEU A 250 -41.51 14.61 -10.02
CA LEU A 250 -42.39 15.01 -8.92
C LEU A 250 -42.22 16.50 -8.55
N ALA A 251 -40.97 16.99 -8.53
CA ALA A 251 -40.68 18.40 -8.26
C ALA A 251 -41.30 19.30 -9.35
N ALA A 252 -41.15 18.95 -10.63
CA ALA A 252 -41.76 19.69 -11.74
C ALA A 252 -43.31 19.71 -11.65
N GLN A 253 -43.92 18.58 -11.26
CA GLN A 253 -45.37 18.52 -11.06
C GLN A 253 -45.81 19.44 -9.90
N ARG A 254 -45.10 19.41 -8.77
CA ARG A 254 -45.39 20.28 -7.61
C ARG A 254 -45.21 21.75 -7.93
N GLU A 255 -44.18 22.10 -8.69
CA GLU A 255 -43.94 23.46 -9.17
C GLU A 255 -45.11 23.94 -10.04
N THR A 256 -45.61 23.10 -10.95
CA THR A 256 -46.77 23.41 -11.79
C THR A 256 -48.03 23.65 -10.95
N VAL A 257 -48.28 22.81 -9.95
CA VAL A 257 -49.41 22.98 -9.01
C VAL A 257 -49.26 24.27 -8.21
N LEU A 258 -48.07 24.55 -7.68
CA LEU A 258 -47.80 25.77 -6.92
C LEU A 258 -48.04 27.02 -7.77
N GLN A 259 -47.62 27.01 -9.04
CA GLN A 259 -47.87 28.12 -9.96
C GLN A 259 -49.37 28.33 -10.23
N ALA A 260 -50.14 27.25 -10.38
CA ALA A 260 -51.58 27.31 -10.54
C ALA A 260 -52.28 27.87 -9.29
N GLU A 261 -51.93 27.40 -8.11
CA GLU A 261 -52.46 27.91 -6.82
C GLU A 261 -52.09 29.38 -6.60
N THR A 262 -50.86 29.78 -6.94
CA THR A 262 -50.41 31.17 -6.86
C THR A 262 -51.20 32.07 -7.81
N ALA A 263 -51.50 31.60 -9.02
CA ALA A 263 -52.34 32.32 -9.97
C ALA A 263 -53.80 32.44 -9.48
N ALA A 264 -54.35 31.38 -8.89
CA ALA A 264 -55.68 31.39 -8.29
C ALA A 264 -55.77 32.36 -7.10
N LEU A 265 -54.76 32.38 -6.22
CA LEU A 265 -54.66 33.33 -5.12
C LEU A 265 -54.65 34.77 -5.63
N ARG A 266 -53.79 35.09 -6.62
CA ARG A 266 -53.75 36.44 -7.23
C ARG A 266 -55.08 36.84 -7.86
N ALA A 267 -55.78 35.90 -8.49
CA ALA A 267 -57.10 36.15 -9.06
C ALA A 267 -58.15 36.44 -7.97
N ALA A 268 -58.10 35.70 -6.85
CA ALA A 268 -58.96 35.93 -5.69
C ALA A 268 -58.65 37.28 -5.01
N GLU A 269 -57.39 37.62 -4.82
CA GLU A 269 -56.96 38.93 -4.30
C GLU A 269 -57.47 40.08 -5.19
N ALA A 270 -57.33 39.96 -6.51
CA ALA A 270 -57.87 40.94 -7.46
C ALA A 270 -59.42 41.00 -7.44
N ALA A 271 -60.10 39.90 -7.14
CA ALA A 271 -61.56 39.90 -6.97
C ALA A 271 -61.98 40.59 -5.66
N VAL A 272 -61.25 40.37 -4.56
CA VAL A 272 -61.47 41.06 -3.29
C VAL A 272 -61.27 42.55 -3.43
N GLU A 273 -60.19 42.98 -4.11
CA GLU A 273 -59.92 44.41 -4.28
C GLU A 273 -60.98 45.09 -5.16
N ARG A 274 -61.45 44.41 -6.21
CA ARG A 274 -62.63 44.87 -6.98
C ARG A 274 -63.88 44.97 -6.12
N ALA A 275 -64.16 43.98 -5.28
CA ALA A 275 -65.32 44.01 -4.39
C ALA A 275 -65.23 45.15 -3.36
N ARG A 276 -64.02 45.44 -2.83
CA ARG A 276 -63.78 46.59 -1.95
C ARG A 276 -64.03 47.92 -2.65
N ALA A 277 -63.57 48.07 -3.89
CA ALA A 277 -63.83 49.28 -4.68
C ALA A 277 -65.33 49.50 -4.91
N VAL A 278 -66.07 48.45 -5.31
CA VAL A 278 -67.53 48.49 -5.47
C VAL A 278 -68.24 48.78 -4.15
N HIS A 279 -67.77 48.20 -3.05
CA HIS A 279 -68.33 48.48 -1.72
C HIS A 279 -68.13 49.96 -1.34
N ALA A 280 -66.92 50.50 -1.54
CA ALA A 280 -66.63 51.91 -1.26
C ALA A 280 -67.53 52.84 -2.06
N GLU A 281 -67.69 52.60 -3.37
CA GLU A 281 -68.60 53.37 -4.24
C GLU A 281 -70.05 53.30 -3.74
N ARG A 282 -70.54 52.10 -3.39
CA ARG A 282 -71.89 51.92 -2.85
C ARG A 282 -72.09 52.56 -1.49
N SER A 283 -71.08 52.52 -0.61
CA SER A 283 -71.11 53.20 0.69
C SER A 283 -71.16 54.72 0.52
N GLU A 284 -70.41 55.29 -0.43
CA GLU A 284 -70.47 56.71 -0.74
C GLU A 284 -71.84 57.12 -1.26
N LEU A 285 -72.42 56.32 -2.17
CA LEU A 285 -73.79 56.53 -2.66
C LEU A 285 -74.82 56.46 -1.50
N LEU A 286 -74.71 55.46 -0.64
CA LEU A 286 -75.59 55.28 0.53
C LEU A 286 -75.46 56.47 1.48
N ASN A 287 -74.24 56.89 1.81
CA ASN A 287 -73.99 58.05 2.66
C ASN A 287 -74.57 59.33 2.04
N GLY A 288 -74.45 59.50 0.71
CA GLY A 288 -75.07 60.61 -0.01
C GLY A 288 -76.61 60.58 0.01
N ILE A 289 -77.22 59.40 -0.08
CA ILE A 289 -78.68 59.24 0.06
C ILE A 289 -79.12 59.48 1.50
N GLN A 290 -78.43 58.92 2.49
CA GLN A 290 -78.71 59.13 3.91
C GLN A 290 -78.58 60.62 4.29
N GLY A 291 -77.55 61.30 3.81
CA GLY A 291 -77.38 62.75 3.99
C GLY A 291 -78.58 63.53 3.46
N ARG A 292 -79.05 63.22 2.23
CA ARG A 292 -80.26 63.81 1.65
C ARG A 292 -81.52 63.46 2.44
N TYR A 293 -81.65 62.22 2.91
CA TYR A 293 -82.79 61.78 3.71
C TYR A 293 -82.85 62.51 5.05
N TYR A 294 -81.74 62.62 5.78
CA TYR A 294 -81.67 63.37 7.04
C TYR A 294 -81.93 64.86 6.82
N GLN A 295 -81.43 65.44 5.72
CA GLN A 295 -81.72 66.82 5.37
C GLN A 295 -83.22 67.03 5.11
N ALA A 296 -83.84 66.18 4.30
CA ALA A 296 -85.28 66.22 4.03
C ALA A 296 -86.10 65.97 5.30
N GLY A 297 -85.68 65.05 6.17
CA GLY A 297 -86.30 64.80 7.48
C GLY A 297 -86.21 66.00 8.42
N ALA A 298 -85.06 66.69 8.46
CA ALA A 298 -84.88 67.92 9.24
C ALA A 298 -85.69 69.10 8.66
N GLU A 299 -85.84 69.18 7.34
CA GLU A 299 -86.74 70.12 6.69
C GLU A 299 -88.21 69.81 7.01
N ALA A 300 -88.63 68.54 6.91
CA ALA A 300 -89.98 68.11 7.28
C ALA A 300 -90.30 68.42 8.75
N ALA A 301 -89.40 68.05 9.68
CA ALA A 301 -89.57 68.35 11.11
C ALA A 301 -89.65 69.85 11.39
N ARG A 302 -88.83 70.68 10.72
CA ARG A 302 -88.94 72.15 10.80
C ARG A 302 -90.29 72.65 10.31
N THR A 303 -90.77 72.09 9.20
CA THR A 303 -92.06 72.48 8.60
C THR A 303 -93.23 72.03 9.47
N GLU A 304 -93.16 70.84 10.08
CA GLU A 304 -94.14 70.35 11.04
C GLU A 304 -94.15 71.17 12.33
N GLN A 305 -93.00 71.53 12.89
CA GLN A 305 -92.92 72.45 14.03
C GLN A 305 -93.51 73.81 13.69
N ALA A 306 -93.20 74.37 12.51
CA ALA A 306 -93.79 75.62 12.04
C ALA A 306 -95.31 75.52 11.89
N LEU A 307 -95.82 74.39 11.36
CA LEU A 307 -97.25 74.14 11.20
C LEU A 307 -97.96 73.96 12.54
N GLN A 308 -97.35 73.23 13.48
CA GLN A 308 -97.87 73.04 14.83
C GLN A 308 -97.95 74.37 15.56
N HIS A 309 -96.90 75.20 15.48
CA HIS A 309 -96.90 76.54 16.05
C HIS A 309 -97.98 77.43 15.40
N ALA A 310 -98.16 77.34 14.08
CA ALA A 310 -99.23 78.05 13.37
C ALA A 310 -100.64 77.56 13.79
N ARG A 311 -100.83 76.26 14.04
CA ARG A 311 -102.10 75.70 14.54
C ARG A 311 -102.40 76.18 15.96
N GLU A 312 -101.41 76.17 16.84
CA GLU A 312 -101.54 76.67 18.22
C GLU A 312 -101.85 78.18 18.22
N LEU A 313 -101.18 78.96 17.38
CA LEU A 313 -101.47 80.38 17.20
C LEU A 313 -102.90 80.60 16.70
N ARG A 314 -103.34 79.80 15.73
CA ARG A 314 -104.72 79.85 15.21
C ARG A 314 -105.75 79.46 16.27
N GLN A 315 -105.46 78.47 17.11
CA GLN A 315 -106.32 78.10 18.24
C GLN A 315 -106.44 79.24 19.25
N ARG A 316 -105.32 79.88 19.61
CA ARG A 316 -105.32 81.07 20.49
C ARG A 316 -106.15 82.19 19.89
N GLN A 317 -105.92 82.53 18.62
CA GLN A 317 -106.70 83.57 17.92
C GLN A 317 -108.19 83.25 17.88
N ARG A 318 -108.57 81.96 17.76
CA ARG A 318 -109.97 81.54 17.76
C ARG A 318 -110.60 81.65 19.15
N ALA A 319 -109.88 81.27 20.20
CA ALA A 319 -110.31 81.44 21.58
C ALA A 319 -110.42 82.92 21.97
N ASP A 320 -109.50 83.76 21.50
CA ASP A 320 -109.57 85.22 21.67
C ASP A 320 -110.79 85.80 20.94
N LEU A 321 -111.09 85.34 19.73
CA LEU A 321 -112.29 85.72 18.97
C LEU A 321 -113.57 85.31 19.71
N GLU A 322 -113.63 84.08 20.24
CA GLU A 322 -114.78 83.60 21.01
C GLU A 322 -114.98 84.43 22.28
N ARG A 323 -113.90 84.74 23.02
CA ARG A 323 -113.92 85.62 24.19
C ARG A 323 -114.41 87.04 23.84
N ILE A 324 -113.84 87.66 22.80
CA ILE A 324 -114.24 88.99 22.35
C ILE A 324 -115.70 88.99 21.87
N SER A 325 -116.15 87.93 21.19
CA SER A 325 -117.55 87.82 20.77
C SER A 325 -118.52 87.68 21.95
N GLY A 326 -118.11 86.97 23.01
CA GLY A 326 -118.85 86.88 24.27
C GLY A 326 -118.93 88.22 24.99
N GLU A 327 -117.79 88.92 25.13
CA GLU A 327 -117.73 90.27 25.70
C GLU A 327 -118.61 91.27 24.92
N HIS A 328 -118.65 91.14 23.59
CA HIS A 328 -119.50 91.99 22.74
C HIS A 328 -120.99 91.69 22.90
N ALA A 329 -121.38 90.42 23.04
CA ALA A 329 -122.77 90.01 23.26
C ALA A 329 -123.28 90.43 24.65
N GLU A 330 -122.42 90.39 25.68
CA GLU A 330 -122.75 90.91 27.01
C GLU A 330 -122.94 92.43 26.99
N ALA A 331 -122.09 93.16 26.26
CA ALA A 331 -122.23 94.61 26.10
C ALA A 331 -123.53 94.99 25.36
N ASP A 332 -123.91 94.25 24.31
CA ASP A 332 -125.16 94.48 23.59
C ASP A 332 -126.41 94.20 24.46
N ALA A 333 -126.37 93.16 25.29
CA ALA A 333 -127.45 92.85 26.22
C ALA A 333 -127.63 93.93 27.31
N LEU A 334 -126.53 94.53 27.78
CA LEU A 334 -126.54 95.68 28.68
C LEU A 334 -127.16 96.92 28.01
N LEU A 335 -126.79 97.18 26.75
CA LEU A 335 -127.30 98.31 25.96
C LEU A 335 -128.81 98.23 25.73
N GLU A 336 -129.35 97.04 25.45
CA GLU A 336 -130.80 96.84 25.30
C GLU A 336 -131.55 97.00 26.63
N ARG A 337 -130.94 96.58 27.74
CA ARG A 337 -131.50 96.76 29.09
C ARG A 337 -131.60 98.24 29.47
N ASP A 338 -130.55 99.01 29.17
CA ASP A 338 -130.52 100.46 29.41
C ASP A 338 -131.55 101.20 28.53
N ARG A 339 -131.76 100.76 27.28
CA ARG A 339 -132.81 101.31 26.39
C ARG A 339 -134.21 101.05 26.91
N GLN A 340 -134.49 99.85 27.43
CA GLN A 340 -135.78 99.54 28.06
C GLN A 340 -136.04 100.38 29.30
N GLN A 341 -135.04 100.57 30.18
CA GLN A 341 -135.18 101.42 31.36
C GLN A 341 -135.40 102.90 31.01
N LEU A 342 -134.76 103.41 29.97
CA LEU A 342 -134.99 104.77 29.45
C LEU A 342 -136.42 104.96 28.92
N ALA A 343 -136.97 103.95 28.23
CA ALA A 343 -138.34 104.00 27.73
C ALA A 343 -139.39 104.02 28.86
N GLU A 344 -139.19 103.21 29.91
CA GLU A 344 -140.07 103.17 31.09
C GLU A 344 -140.04 104.48 31.90
N LEU A 345 -138.85 105.06 32.12
CA LEU A 345 -138.70 106.32 32.85
C LEU A 345 -139.30 107.52 32.10
N THR A 346 -139.26 107.52 30.76
CA THR A 346 -139.82 108.60 29.94
C THR A 346 -141.36 108.56 29.90
N ALA A 347 -141.95 107.36 29.96
CA ALA A 347 -143.40 107.17 30.08
C ALA A 347 -143.92 107.60 31.46
N ALA A 348 -143.18 107.30 32.54
CA ALA A 348 -143.57 107.70 33.90
C ALA A 348 -143.54 109.24 34.12
N LEU A 349 -142.66 109.95 33.41
CA LEU A 349 -142.57 111.42 33.49
C LEU A 349 -143.69 112.14 32.73
N THR A 350 -144.24 111.55 31.66
CA THR A 350 -145.29 112.17 30.84
C THR A 350 -146.71 111.98 31.40
N GLU A 351 -146.94 110.95 32.23
CA GLU A 351 -148.23 110.73 32.92
C GLU A 351 -148.41 111.56 34.21
N GLY A 352 -147.32 112.01 34.86
CA GLY A 352 -147.37 112.72 36.14
C GLY A 352 -147.57 114.25 36.07
N GLU A 353 -147.24 114.88 34.94
CA GLU A 353 -147.26 116.35 34.81
C GLU A 353 -148.66 117.00 34.80
N PRO A 354 -149.75 116.40 34.26
CA PRO A 354 -151.08 117.02 34.30
C PRO A 354 -151.75 116.95 35.69
N ALA A 355 -151.41 115.96 36.51
CA ALA A 355 -152.02 115.72 37.82
C ALA A 355 -151.53 116.70 38.91
N LEU A 356 -150.27 117.16 38.82
CA LEU A 356 -149.69 118.10 39.78
C LEU A 356 -150.15 119.56 39.54
N ALA A 357 -150.50 119.91 38.30
CA ALA A 357 -151.03 121.23 37.94
C ALA A 357 -152.48 121.44 38.43
N ALA A 358 -153.31 120.39 38.41
CA ALA A 358 -154.70 120.46 38.89
C ALA A 358 -154.80 120.56 40.43
N ALA A 359 -153.91 119.88 41.17
CA ALA A 359 -153.86 119.96 42.63
C ALA A 359 -153.43 121.35 43.15
N ARG A 360 -152.64 122.10 42.36
CA ARG A 360 -152.24 123.48 42.67
C ARG A 360 -153.37 124.52 42.47
N ALA A 361 -154.44 124.20 41.74
CA ALA A 361 -155.56 125.12 41.51
C ALA A 361 -156.73 124.93 42.51
N ALA A 362 -156.96 123.71 43.00
CA ALA A 362 -158.10 123.41 43.88
C ALA A 362 -157.94 123.93 45.33
N HIS A 363 -156.70 124.16 45.81
CA HIS A 363 -156.49 124.63 47.18
C HIS A 363 -156.62 126.15 47.36
N ALA A 364 -156.68 126.94 46.27
CA ALA A 364 -156.80 128.40 46.30
C ALA A 364 -158.26 128.94 46.24
N GLY A 365 -159.26 128.05 46.15
CA GLY A 365 -160.67 128.44 45.94
C GLY A 365 -161.62 128.29 47.13
N ALA A 366 -161.18 127.79 48.29
CA ALA A 366 -162.02 127.60 49.47
C ALA A 366 -161.58 128.50 50.64
N ALA A 367 -161.46 129.80 50.36
CA ALA A 367 -161.87 130.83 51.30
C ALA A 367 -163.34 131.20 50.98
N THR A 368 -164.09 131.62 52.00
CA THR A 368 -165.38 132.35 51.93
C THR A 368 -166.66 131.60 51.54
N SER A 369 -167.18 130.78 52.48
CA SER A 369 -168.53 130.88 53.08
C SER A 369 -168.77 129.60 53.92
N ALA A 370 -168.87 129.58 55.25
CA ALA A 370 -169.16 130.63 56.23
C ALA A 370 -168.12 130.69 57.36
#